data_AF-A0A945X2E2-F1
#
_entry.id   AF-A0A945X2E2-F1
#
_cell.length_a   1.000
_cell.length_b   1.000
_cell.length_c   1.000
_cell.angle_alpha   90.00
_cell.angle_beta   90.00
_cell.angle_gamma   90.00
#
_symmetry.space_group_name_H-M   'P 1'
#
loop_
_entity.id
_entity.type
_entity.pdbx_description
1 polymer ?
#
loop_
_entity_poly.entity_id
_entity_poly.type
_entity_poly.pdbx_seq_one_letter_code
_entity_poly.pdbx_strand_id
1 'polypeptide(L)'
;MSNRWAIAGFVLIGLAGVCRGAGLRVQVDWPGEMSGPVPVHVDVPEGVLAGAPAWEVVGPGEERLPCQEDPAVPGRLWWLATRSPEVRHSQVVIRQAAEPAAQSMSTSKGVSLLTISRAGVPILVYRHGPVAPPEGKSPNYTRSGFIHPLYSPSGEVLTAMHPYDHTHHFGLWNPWRKTEFEGRETNFWEIANGQATVRFARFESVTAGPVFGGFRALHEHVVLKAPGGEKVALNEVWDVRAWNTGDGIFLIDFVTTQRCASESPLTIKAYRYGGFGFRGRLGWHGDNSDCLTSEGKTRANGHASRARWCHVYGDTPKGGAGVLFMSYPGNRAHPEPMRLWPPKANKGKDNIFFNFCPTQKKPWTLEPGNTYVLRYRMSVYDGKPSKSGAERLWQGFATPPTATVLGGK
;
A
#
# COMPACT_ATOMS: atom_id res chain seq x y z
N MET A 1 13.26 47.29 -44.70
CA MET A 1 12.81 46.84 -43.36
C MET A 1 13.10 45.36 -43.26
N SER A 2 14.24 44.97 -42.68
CA SER A 2 14.67 43.56 -42.60
C SER A 2 14.98 43.23 -41.14
N ASN A 3 14.11 42.42 -40.54
CA ASN A 3 14.19 42.01 -39.14
C ASN A 3 15.30 40.99 -38.90
N ARG A 4 16.04 41.24 -37.82
CA ARG A 4 17.02 40.34 -37.20
C ARG A 4 16.31 39.15 -36.55
N TRP A 5 16.83 37.94 -36.76
CA TRP A 5 16.65 36.82 -35.85
C TRP A 5 18.03 36.38 -35.37
N ALA A 6 18.29 36.61 -34.09
CA ALA A 6 19.47 36.10 -33.40
C ALA A 6 19.18 34.67 -32.94
N ILE A 7 19.99 33.72 -33.41
CA ILE A 7 19.99 32.34 -32.93
C ILE A 7 20.80 32.33 -31.63
N ALA A 8 20.10 32.20 -30.50
CA ALA A 8 20.74 31.89 -29.22
C ALA A 8 20.94 30.37 -29.15
N GLY A 9 22.16 29.91 -29.42
CA GLY A 9 22.56 28.54 -29.16
C GLY A 9 22.64 28.29 -27.65
N PHE A 10 21.72 27.48 -27.12
CA PHE A 10 21.90 26.89 -25.80
C PHE A 10 22.96 25.80 -25.89
N VAL A 11 24.10 26.05 -25.25
CA VAL A 11 25.12 25.03 -25.00
C VAL A 11 24.55 24.05 -23.97
N LEU A 12 24.19 22.84 -24.43
CA LEU A 12 23.98 21.68 -23.55
C LEU A 12 25.34 21.28 -22.99
N ILE A 13 25.69 21.82 -21.81
CA ILE A 13 26.82 21.32 -21.02
C ILE A 13 26.39 19.96 -20.45
N GLY A 14 27.06 18.89 -20.91
CA GLY A 14 26.77 17.53 -20.49
C GLY A 14 26.99 17.33 -18.98
N LEU A 15 25.91 17.00 -18.27
CA LEU A 15 25.93 16.58 -16.86
C LEU A 15 26.65 15.23 -16.64
N ALA A 16 27.01 14.51 -17.71
CA ALA A 16 27.66 13.20 -17.64
C ALA A 16 29.06 13.21 -16.97
N GLY A 17 29.71 14.38 -16.85
CA GLY A 17 31.04 14.51 -16.24
C GLY A 17 31.06 14.71 -14.72
N VAL A 18 29.93 15.02 -14.07
CA VAL A 18 29.90 15.52 -12.68
C VAL A 18 29.93 14.39 -11.63
N CYS A 19 29.68 13.14 -12.02
CA CYS A 19 29.48 12.05 -11.05
C CYS A 19 30.76 11.33 -10.61
N ARG A 20 31.95 11.64 -11.14
CA ARG A 20 33.20 11.07 -10.63
C ARG A 20 33.78 11.94 -9.51
N GLY A 21 33.25 11.78 -8.30
CA GLY A 21 33.92 12.19 -7.05
C GLY A 21 33.08 12.97 -6.05
N ALA A 22 32.22 13.90 -6.49
CA ALA A 22 31.52 14.83 -5.57
C ALA A 22 30.09 14.39 -5.18
N GLY A 23 29.48 13.47 -5.93
CA GLY A 23 28.10 13.04 -5.75
C GLY A 23 27.05 14.12 -6.09
N LEU A 24 25.79 13.70 -6.21
CA LEU A 24 24.64 14.55 -6.48
C LEU A 24 24.11 15.12 -5.16
N ARG A 25 24.14 16.43 -4.99
CA ARG A 25 23.58 17.09 -3.81
C ARG A 25 22.06 17.15 -3.92
N VAL A 26 21.38 16.79 -2.83
CA VAL A 26 19.92 16.77 -2.76
C VAL A 26 19.48 17.51 -1.50
N GLN A 27 18.59 18.48 -1.67
CA GLN A 27 17.89 19.11 -0.57
C GLN A 27 16.64 18.30 -0.25
N VAL A 28 16.42 18.01 1.02
CA VAL A 28 15.22 17.34 1.53
C VAL A 28 14.47 18.33 2.42
N ASP A 29 13.25 18.66 2.01
CA ASP A 29 12.34 19.54 2.72
C ASP A 29 11.32 18.70 3.49
N TRP A 30 11.24 18.95 4.79
CA TRP A 30 10.50 18.13 5.72
C TRP A 30 9.28 18.86 6.28
N PRO A 31 8.06 18.49 5.84
CA PRO A 31 6.85 19.11 6.35
C PRO A 31 6.51 18.62 7.76
N GLY A 32 6.23 19.55 8.67
CA GLY A 32 5.65 19.25 9.99
C GLY A 32 6.48 18.34 10.92
N GLU A 33 5.80 17.84 11.94
CA GLU A 33 6.35 16.91 12.92
C GLU A 33 6.05 15.46 12.51
N MET A 34 7.07 14.75 12.04
CA MET A 34 7.02 13.33 11.72
C MET A 34 8.08 12.57 12.52
N SER A 35 7.85 11.27 12.77
CA SER A 35 8.79 10.41 13.49
C SER A 35 8.81 9.00 12.93
N GLY A 36 9.95 8.35 13.03
CA GLY A 36 10.16 6.98 12.54
C GLY A 36 10.81 6.94 11.16
N PRO A 37 10.87 5.76 10.54
CA PRO A 37 11.42 5.61 9.19
C PRO A 37 10.47 6.22 8.17
N VAL A 38 10.96 7.24 7.45
CA VAL A 38 10.20 7.96 6.42
C VAL A 38 10.78 7.62 5.05
N PRO A 39 10.00 6.99 4.15
CA PRO A 39 10.38 6.84 2.76
C PRO A 39 10.54 8.20 2.09
N VAL A 40 11.71 8.43 1.52
CA VAL A 40 12.04 9.62 0.73
C VAL A 40 12.44 9.15 -0.66
N HIS A 41 12.03 9.90 -1.68
CA HIS A 41 12.52 9.68 -3.04
C HIS A 41 12.98 10.97 -3.68
N VAL A 42 13.88 10.82 -4.65
CA VAL A 42 14.27 11.88 -5.58
C VAL A 42 14.29 11.31 -6.99
N ASP A 43 13.84 12.10 -7.95
CA ASP A 43 13.99 11.80 -9.37
C ASP A 43 15.33 12.39 -9.82
N VAL A 44 16.27 11.53 -10.23
CA VAL A 44 17.57 11.97 -10.71
C VAL A 44 17.56 12.14 -12.24
N PRO A 45 18.37 13.06 -12.79
CA PRO A 45 18.46 13.25 -14.24
C PRO A 45 18.86 11.96 -14.97
N GLU A 46 18.38 11.83 -16.21
CA GLU A 46 18.70 10.71 -17.07
C GLU A 46 20.22 10.54 -17.24
N GLY A 47 20.69 9.29 -17.24
CA GLY A 47 22.11 8.95 -17.39
C GLY A 47 22.95 9.11 -16.11
N VAL A 48 22.47 9.78 -15.06
CA VAL A 48 23.22 9.94 -13.79
C VAL A 48 23.48 8.60 -13.12
N LEU A 49 22.49 7.69 -13.14
CA LEU A 49 22.63 6.36 -12.55
C LEU A 49 23.40 5.36 -13.44
N ALA A 50 23.75 5.73 -14.67
CA ALA A 50 24.28 4.80 -15.65
C ALA A 50 25.72 4.37 -15.30
N GLY A 51 25.98 3.06 -15.40
CA GLY A 51 27.33 2.49 -15.31
C GLY A 51 27.87 2.26 -13.88
N ALA A 52 27.11 2.60 -12.83
CA ALA A 52 27.48 2.28 -11.46
C ALA A 52 26.71 1.03 -10.96
N PRO A 53 27.37 0.08 -10.26
CA PRO A 53 26.73 -1.14 -9.78
C PRO A 53 25.83 -0.91 -8.55
N ALA A 54 26.08 0.16 -7.79
CA ALA A 54 25.34 0.50 -6.58
C ALA A 54 25.48 2.00 -6.24
N TRP A 55 24.50 2.51 -5.50
CA TRP A 55 24.43 3.89 -5.04
C TRP A 55 24.18 3.92 -3.53
N GLU A 56 24.62 5.00 -2.89
CA GLU A 56 24.35 5.29 -1.48
C GLU A 56 23.90 6.73 -1.30
N VAL A 57 23.15 6.98 -0.22
CA VAL A 57 22.81 8.31 0.27
C VAL A 57 23.70 8.60 1.46
N VAL A 58 24.43 9.72 1.42
CA VAL A 58 25.24 10.21 2.54
C VAL A 58 24.49 11.34 3.22
N GLY A 59 24.04 11.11 4.45
CA GLY A 59 23.32 12.05 5.28
C GLY A 59 24.24 13.00 6.07
N PRO A 60 23.65 13.92 6.84
CA PRO A 60 24.40 14.78 7.76
C PRO A 60 25.26 13.95 8.73
N GLY A 61 26.50 14.37 8.97
CA GLY A 61 27.43 13.64 9.84
C GLY A 61 28.05 12.39 9.19
N GLU A 62 28.06 12.29 7.85
CA GLU A 62 28.63 11.18 7.08
C GLU A 62 27.91 9.83 7.31
N GLU A 63 26.65 9.87 7.76
CA GLU A 63 25.81 8.67 7.85
C GLU A 63 25.57 8.09 6.45
N ARG A 64 25.88 6.81 6.26
CA ARG A 64 25.71 6.12 4.97
C ARG A 64 24.42 5.31 4.99
N LEU A 65 23.49 5.66 4.12
CA LEU A 65 22.18 5.04 3.99
C LEU A 65 22.07 4.27 2.67
N PRO A 66 21.47 3.08 2.68
CA PRO A 66 21.15 2.38 1.43
C PRO A 66 20.12 3.17 0.63
N CYS A 67 20.26 3.16 -0.69
CA CYS A 67 19.20 3.58 -1.61
C CYS A 67 18.87 2.48 -2.62
N GLN A 68 17.71 2.59 -3.25
CA GLN A 68 17.18 1.61 -4.18
C GLN A 68 16.38 2.30 -5.27
N GLU A 69 16.64 1.96 -6.54
CA GLU A 69 15.85 2.48 -7.66
C GLU A 69 14.44 1.90 -7.68
N ASP A 70 13.47 2.73 -8.08
CA ASP A 70 12.10 2.33 -8.30
C ASP A 70 11.98 1.56 -9.63
N PRO A 71 11.61 0.27 -9.62
CA PRO A 71 11.50 -0.50 -10.86
C PRO A 71 10.36 -0.04 -11.77
N ALA A 72 9.41 0.74 -11.26
CA ALA A 72 8.30 1.28 -12.05
C ALA A 72 8.58 2.70 -12.59
N VAL A 73 9.59 3.40 -12.06
CA VAL A 73 9.92 4.79 -12.43
C VAL A 73 11.45 4.90 -12.56
N PRO A 74 12.00 4.61 -13.76
CA PRO A 74 13.44 4.75 -13.99
C PRO A 74 13.96 6.12 -13.57
N GLY A 75 15.12 6.15 -12.90
CA GLY A 75 15.71 7.37 -12.36
C GLY A 75 15.14 7.83 -11.02
N ARG A 76 14.13 7.16 -10.45
CA ARG A 76 13.67 7.45 -9.08
C ARG A 76 14.44 6.62 -8.07
N LEU A 77 15.18 7.27 -7.17
CA LEU A 77 15.85 6.61 -6.05
C LEU A 77 15.07 6.78 -4.76
N TRP A 78 14.89 5.70 -4.02
CA TRP A 78 14.30 5.65 -2.69
C TRP A 78 15.34 5.39 -1.61
N TRP A 79 15.18 6.00 -0.45
CA TRP A 79 15.85 5.63 0.80
C TRP A 79 14.90 5.80 1.98
N LEU A 80 15.29 5.24 3.13
CA LEU A 80 14.63 5.51 4.40
C LEU A 80 15.47 6.49 5.17
N ALA A 81 14.85 7.57 5.63
CA ALA A 81 15.50 8.53 6.50
C ALA A 81 14.80 8.56 7.86
N THR A 82 15.61 8.71 8.89
CA THR A 82 15.18 8.97 10.27
C THR A 82 15.67 10.36 10.66
N ARG A 83 14.78 11.20 11.18
CA ARG A 83 15.16 12.52 11.69
C ARG A 83 14.41 12.87 12.97
N SER A 84 14.98 13.81 13.71
CA SER A 84 14.28 14.48 14.80
C SER A 84 13.15 15.37 14.26
N PRO A 85 12.01 15.50 14.97
CA PRO A 85 10.86 16.30 14.54
C PRO A 85 11.18 17.78 14.25
N GLU A 86 12.26 18.34 14.78
CA GLU A 86 12.63 19.75 14.65
C GLU A 86 13.30 20.13 13.31
N VAL A 87 13.92 19.16 12.63
CA VAL A 87 14.69 19.44 11.40
C VAL A 87 13.73 19.70 10.22
N ARG A 88 13.69 20.94 9.72
CA ARG A 88 12.83 21.33 8.59
C ARG A 88 13.50 21.14 7.23
N HIS A 89 14.81 21.22 7.18
CA HIS A 89 15.61 21.07 5.97
C HIS A 89 16.85 20.22 6.27
N SER A 90 17.21 19.34 5.36
CA SER A 90 18.49 18.62 5.39
C SER A 90 19.07 18.53 3.99
N GLN A 91 20.38 18.35 3.90
CA GLN A 91 21.05 18.03 2.65
C GLN A 91 21.65 16.63 2.74
N VAL A 92 21.56 15.91 1.64
CA VAL A 92 22.21 14.60 1.45
C VAL A 92 22.99 14.60 0.15
N VAL A 93 23.93 13.68 0.02
CA VAL A 93 24.70 13.46 -1.20
C VAL A 93 24.45 12.05 -1.71
N ILE A 94 23.99 11.91 -2.95
CA ILE A 94 23.87 10.62 -3.63
C ILE A 94 25.14 10.36 -4.41
N ARG A 95 25.84 9.27 -4.14
CA ARG A 95 27.07 8.92 -4.85
C ARG A 95 27.15 7.42 -5.10
N GLN A 96 28.05 7.04 -6.01
CA GLN A 96 28.36 5.64 -6.24
C GLN A 96 28.86 5.00 -4.94
N ALA A 97 28.28 3.88 -4.56
CA ALA A 97 28.73 3.12 -3.40
C ALA A 97 29.98 2.31 -3.76
N ALA A 98 30.92 2.19 -2.82
CA ALA A 98 32.09 1.32 -2.98
C ALA A 98 31.68 -0.16 -3.09
N GLU A 99 30.64 -0.55 -2.35
CA GLU A 99 30.09 -1.90 -2.30
C GLU A 99 28.55 -1.82 -2.30
N PRO A 100 27.84 -2.78 -2.90
CA PRO A 100 26.38 -2.85 -2.81
C PRO A 100 25.90 -3.02 -1.37
N ALA A 101 24.82 -2.32 -1.01
CA ALA A 101 24.16 -2.53 0.27
C ALA A 101 23.58 -3.94 0.37
N ALA A 102 23.65 -4.54 1.55
CA ALA A 102 23.11 -5.88 1.79
C ALA A 102 21.61 -5.93 1.49
N GLN A 103 21.20 -6.93 0.71
CA GLN A 103 19.79 -7.17 0.41
C GLN A 103 19.08 -7.74 1.64
N SER A 104 18.48 -6.87 2.43
CA SER A 104 17.72 -7.22 3.64
C SER A 104 16.26 -7.57 3.34
N MET A 105 15.66 -6.96 2.31
CA MET A 105 14.32 -7.30 1.86
C MET A 105 14.38 -8.37 0.79
N SER A 106 13.57 -9.40 0.95
CA SER A 106 13.48 -10.53 0.02
C SER A 106 12.04 -10.77 -0.41
N THR A 107 11.89 -11.21 -1.65
CA THR A 107 10.62 -11.70 -2.18
C THR A 107 10.82 -13.12 -2.72
N SER A 108 10.07 -14.06 -2.18
CA SER A 108 10.09 -15.46 -2.60
C SER A 108 8.79 -15.81 -3.30
N LYS A 109 8.85 -15.99 -4.63
CA LYS A 109 7.68 -16.30 -5.47
C LYS A 109 7.64 -17.79 -5.75
N GLY A 110 6.60 -18.45 -5.26
CA GLY A 110 6.25 -19.83 -5.60
C GLY A 110 5.23 -19.91 -6.75
N VAL A 111 4.57 -21.07 -6.86
CA VAL A 111 3.54 -21.32 -7.88
C VAL A 111 2.25 -20.56 -7.62
N SER A 112 1.87 -20.38 -6.35
CA SER A 112 0.57 -19.81 -5.96
C SER A 112 0.65 -18.70 -4.90
N LEU A 113 1.85 -18.42 -4.39
CA LEU A 113 2.06 -17.40 -3.37
C LEU A 113 3.40 -16.69 -3.56
N LEU A 114 3.45 -15.45 -3.06
CA LEU A 114 4.66 -14.65 -2.93
C LEU A 114 4.80 -14.19 -1.49
N THR A 115 5.93 -14.48 -0.86
CA THR A 115 6.25 -14.03 0.50
C THR A 115 7.20 -12.85 0.44
N ILE A 116 6.90 -11.77 1.18
CA ILE A 116 7.83 -10.66 1.43
C ILE A 116 8.39 -10.82 2.84
N SER A 117 9.72 -10.81 2.96
CA SER A 117 10.42 -10.96 4.24
C SER A 117 11.52 -9.92 4.41
N ARG A 118 11.81 -9.55 5.67
CA ARG A 118 12.98 -8.75 6.08
C ARG A 118 13.92 -9.62 6.89
N ALA A 119 15.16 -9.79 6.43
CA ALA A 119 16.18 -10.61 7.09
C ALA A 119 15.66 -12.01 7.51
N GLY A 120 14.88 -12.65 6.63
CA GLY A 120 14.25 -13.94 6.88
C GLY A 120 12.93 -13.91 7.68
N VAL A 121 12.60 -12.80 8.33
CA VAL A 121 11.33 -12.62 9.07
C VAL A 121 10.20 -12.29 8.09
N PRO A 122 9.14 -13.09 7.99
CA PRO A 122 8.03 -12.84 7.07
C PRO A 122 7.20 -11.63 7.50
N ILE A 123 6.88 -10.77 6.53
CA ILE A 123 6.01 -9.59 6.72
C ILE A 123 4.60 -9.91 6.25
N LEU A 124 4.48 -10.42 5.02
CA LEU A 124 3.20 -10.77 4.42
C LEU A 124 3.35 -11.84 3.34
N VAL A 125 2.24 -12.52 3.06
CA VAL A 125 2.11 -13.47 1.94
C VAL A 125 0.97 -13.02 1.03
N TYR A 126 1.31 -12.78 -0.23
CA TYR A 126 0.36 -12.51 -1.29
C TYR A 126 -0.04 -13.80 -2.00
N ARG A 127 -1.34 -14.11 -2.01
CA ARG A 127 -1.92 -15.31 -2.60
C ARG A 127 -2.37 -14.99 -4.03
N HIS A 128 -1.51 -15.26 -5.01
CA HIS A 128 -1.80 -15.00 -6.42
C HIS A 128 -2.41 -16.20 -7.14
N GLY A 129 -2.24 -17.42 -6.61
CA GLY A 129 -2.94 -18.61 -7.08
C GLY A 129 -4.35 -18.71 -6.51
N PRO A 130 -5.28 -19.42 -7.18
CA PRO A 130 -6.61 -19.69 -6.65
C PRO A 130 -6.54 -20.48 -5.34
N VAL A 131 -7.29 -20.04 -4.33
CA VAL A 131 -7.48 -20.74 -3.06
C VAL A 131 -8.93 -21.17 -2.96
N ALA A 132 -9.15 -22.48 -2.88
CA ALA A 132 -10.47 -23.06 -2.70
C ALA A 132 -10.98 -22.82 -1.26
N PRO A 133 -12.30 -22.68 -1.07
CA PRO A 133 -12.88 -22.57 0.26
C PRO A 133 -12.80 -23.90 1.02
N PRO A 134 -13.06 -23.89 2.34
CA PRO A 134 -13.17 -25.11 3.13
C PRO A 134 -14.24 -26.08 2.58
N GLU A 135 -14.07 -27.36 2.88
CA GLU A 135 -15.02 -28.41 2.51
C GLU A 135 -16.46 -28.06 2.93
N GLY A 136 -17.43 -28.44 2.09
CA GLY A 136 -18.85 -28.15 2.29
C GLY A 136 -19.27 -26.71 1.98
N LYS A 137 -18.35 -25.83 1.57
CA LYS A 137 -18.66 -24.48 1.07
C LYS A 137 -18.72 -24.45 -0.46
N SER A 138 -19.52 -23.54 -1.00
CA SER A 138 -19.66 -23.37 -2.45
C SER A 138 -18.31 -23.05 -3.11
N PRO A 139 -17.94 -23.71 -4.22
CA PRO A 139 -16.69 -23.44 -4.93
C PRO A 139 -16.59 -22.01 -5.48
N ASN A 140 -17.72 -21.29 -5.57
CA ASN A 140 -17.75 -19.87 -5.94
C ASN A 140 -16.96 -18.98 -4.98
N TYR A 141 -16.64 -19.45 -3.77
CA TYR A 141 -15.75 -18.73 -2.86
C TYR A 141 -14.27 -18.86 -3.21
N THR A 142 -13.91 -19.57 -4.29
CA THR A 142 -12.52 -19.64 -4.76
C THR A 142 -12.04 -18.26 -5.17
N ARG A 143 -10.85 -17.87 -4.71
CA ARG A 143 -10.31 -16.53 -5.00
C ARG A 143 -8.79 -16.52 -5.10
N SER A 144 -8.26 -15.54 -5.81
CA SER A 144 -6.85 -15.15 -5.80
C SER A 144 -6.75 -13.62 -5.66
N GLY A 145 -5.53 -13.09 -5.50
CA GLY A 145 -5.30 -11.66 -5.44
C GLY A 145 -5.68 -11.05 -4.10
N PHE A 146 -5.13 -11.59 -3.02
CA PHE A 146 -5.32 -11.10 -1.66
C PHE A 146 -4.09 -11.38 -0.79
N ILE A 147 -3.96 -10.71 0.34
CA ILE A 147 -2.84 -10.91 1.27
C ILE A 147 -3.34 -11.69 2.49
N HIS A 148 -2.79 -12.88 2.69
CA HIS A 148 -2.94 -13.68 3.91
C HIS A 148 -1.88 -14.80 3.93
N PRO A 149 -1.13 -14.93 5.03
CA PRO A 149 -1.12 -14.09 6.24
C PRO A 149 -0.44 -12.71 6.09
N LEU A 150 -0.81 -11.81 7.02
CA LEU A 150 -0.06 -10.61 7.41
C LEU A 150 0.49 -10.88 8.81
N TYR A 151 1.78 -10.64 9.03
CA TYR A 151 2.47 -10.95 10.28
C TYR A 151 2.79 -9.69 11.09
N SER A 152 2.75 -9.80 12.42
CA SER A 152 3.40 -8.83 13.31
C SER A 152 4.92 -9.04 13.35
N PRO A 153 5.71 -8.08 13.87
CA PRO A 153 7.16 -8.25 14.01
C PRO A 153 7.57 -9.47 14.87
N SER A 154 6.78 -9.84 15.87
CA SER A 154 6.98 -11.07 16.67
C SER A 154 6.55 -12.37 15.95
N GLY A 155 6.01 -12.26 14.73
CA GLY A 155 5.63 -13.39 13.87
C GLY A 155 4.19 -13.86 14.06
N GLU A 156 3.32 -13.10 14.73
CA GLU A 156 1.92 -13.47 14.94
C GLU A 156 1.08 -13.17 13.69
N VAL A 157 0.19 -14.10 13.32
CA VAL A 157 -0.71 -13.90 12.18
C VAL A 157 -1.88 -13.00 12.59
N LEU A 158 -2.02 -11.85 11.92
CA LEU A 158 -3.03 -10.83 12.25
C LEU A 158 -4.29 -10.87 11.38
N THR A 159 -4.29 -11.69 10.33
CA THR A 159 -5.41 -11.80 9.38
C THR A 159 -6.04 -13.18 9.43
N ALA A 160 -7.32 -13.28 9.06
CA ALA A 160 -7.98 -14.56 8.81
C ALA A 160 -8.58 -14.61 7.38
N MET A 161 -8.58 -15.81 6.81
CA MET A 161 -9.17 -16.14 5.52
C MET A 161 -10.22 -17.24 5.71
N HIS A 162 -11.30 -17.20 4.93
CA HIS A 162 -12.40 -18.16 4.99
C HIS A 162 -12.93 -18.47 6.41
N PRO A 163 -13.14 -17.46 7.27
CA PRO A 163 -13.69 -17.71 8.59
C PRO A 163 -15.10 -18.32 8.46
N TYR A 164 -15.49 -19.18 9.41
CA TYR A 164 -16.72 -19.97 9.31
C TYR A 164 -17.98 -19.12 9.16
N ASP A 165 -18.00 -17.95 9.81
CA ASP A 165 -19.10 -16.98 9.81
C ASP A 165 -19.21 -16.19 8.49
N HIS A 166 -18.08 -15.90 7.85
CA HIS A 166 -17.99 -15.10 6.63
C HIS A 166 -16.98 -15.71 5.65
N THR A 167 -17.35 -16.82 5.02
CA THR A 167 -16.45 -17.58 4.12
C THR A 167 -15.87 -16.72 2.97
N HIS A 168 -16.50 -15.61 2.58
CA HIS A 168 -15.98 -14.72 1.53
C HIS A 168 -14.96 -13.66 2.01
N HIS A 169 -14.39 -13.79 3.21
CA HIS A 169 -13.34 -12.89 3.71
C HIS A 169 -11.93 -13.46 3.47
N PHE A 170 -10.97 -12.61 3.08
CA PHE A 170 -9.67 -13.02 2.55
C PHE A 170 -8.47 -12.25 3.14
N GLY A 171 -8.41 -12.06 4.46
CA GLY A 171 -7.30 -11.36 5.11
C GLY A 171 -7.26 -9.86 4.79
N LEU A 172 -6.47 -9.45 3.80
CA LEU A 172 -6.53 -8.12 3.19
C LEU A 172 -6.92 -8.23 1.70
N TRP A 173 -7.99 -7.55 1.30
CA TRP A 173 -8.51 -7.61 -0.08
C TRP A 173 -9.25 -6.32 -0.48
N ASN A 174 -9.45 -6.05 -1.78
CA ASN A 174 -10.03 -4.77 -2.26
C ASN A 174 -11.19 -4.89 -3.29
N PRO A 175 -12.24 -5.71 -3.09
CA PRO A 175 -13.37 -5.77 -4.01
C PRO A 175 -14.40 -4.67 -3.79
N TRP A 176 -15.20 -4.42 -4.82
CA TRP A 176 -16.39 -3.59 -4.72
C TRP A 176 -17.64 -4.42 -4.46
N ARG A 177 -18.52 -3.89 -3.61
CA ARG A 177 -19.83 -4.47 -3.34
C ARG A 177 -20.92 -3.61 -3.96
N LYS A 178 -21.97 -4.26 -4.48
CA LYS A 178 -23.14 -3.63 -5.13
C LYS A 178 -22.73 -2.70 -6.26
N THR A 179 -22.29 -3.31 -7.33
CA THR A 179 -21.89 -2.63 -8.53
C THR A 179 -22.96 -2.76 -9.60
N GLU A 180 -22.87 -1.95 -10.64
CA GLU A 180 -23.66 -2.07 -11.85
C GLU A 180 -22.75 -1.90 -13.06
N PHE A 181 -22.84 -2.85 -13.99
CA PHE A 181 -22.06 -2.90 -15.22
C PHE A 181 -22.99 -3.30 -16.36
N GLU A 182 -23.05 -2.51 -17.42
CA GLU A 182 -23.92 -2.75 -18.59
C GLU A 182 -25.39 -3.00 -18.21
N GLY A 183 -25.92 -2.19 -17.27
CA GLY A 183 -27.30 -2.29 -16.79
C GLY A 183 -27.57 -3.48 -15.85
N ARG A 184 -26.55 -4.22 -15.42
CA ARG A 184 -26.68 -5.41 -14.55
C ARG A 184 -26.08 -5.17 -13.18
N GLU A 185 -26.84 -5.49 -12.13
CA GLU A 185 -26.28 -5.51 -10.77
C GLU A 185 -25.29 -6.67 -10.61
N THR A 186 -24.11 -6.36 -10.08
CA THR A 186 -22.99 -7.27 -9.85
C THR A 186 -22.42 -7.10 -8.44
N ASN A 187 -21.63 -8.07 -7.98
CA ASN A 187 -21.05 -8.07 -6.64
C ASN A 187 -19.72 -8.81 -6.61
N PHE A 188 -18.61 -8.07 -6.55
CA PHE A 188 -17.25 -8.63 -6.50
C PHE A 188 -16.80 -9.01 -5.07
N TRP A 189 -17.63 -8.73 -4.05
CA TRP A 189 -17.32 -8.93 -2.64
C TRP A 189 -17.78 -10.29 -2.13
N GLU A 190 -19.09 -10.58 -2.21
CA GLU A 190 -19.69 -11.74 -1.54
C GLU A 190 -19.56 -13.04 -2.35
N ILE A 191 -19.43 -12.95 -3.67
CA ILE A 191 -19.11 -13.99 -4.69
C ILE A 191 -19.95 -15.28 -4.70
N ALA A 192 -20.75 -15.56 -3.67
CA ALA A 192 -21.51 -16.80 -3.46
C ALA A 192 -22.47 -17.13 -4.60
N ASN A 193 -23.10 -16.10 -5.19
CA ASN A 193 -24.06 -16.24 -6.28
C ASN A 193 -23.41 -16.42 -7.67
N GLY A 194 -22.07 -16.40 -7.74
CA GLY A 194 -21.31 -16.58 -8.98
C GLY A 194 -21.60 -15.51 -10.03
N GLN A 195 -21.99 -14.29 -9.62
CA GLN A 195 -22.21 -13.19 -10.57
C GLN A 195 -20.89 -12.55 -11.03
N ALA A 196 -19.93 -12.43 -10.12
CA ALA A 196 -18.68 -11.74 -10.36
C ALA A 196 -17.59 -12.23 -9.40
N THR A 197 -16.33 -11.99 -9.76
CA THR A 197 -15.15 -12.28 -8.92
C THR A 197 -14.03 -11.29 -9.18
N VAL A 198 -13.03 -11.29 -8.29
CA VAL A 198 -11.73 -10.65 -8.57
C VAL A 198 -10.69 -11.74 -8.63
N ARG A 199 -9.86 -11.72 -9.69
CA ARG A 199 -8.76 -12.67 -9.86
C ARG A 199 -7.46 -11.94 -10.14
N PHE A 200 -6.36 -12.50 -9.65
CA PHE A 200 -5.03 -12.17 -10.14
C PHE A 200 -4.90 -12.53 -11.62
N ALA A 201 -4.32 -11.62 -12.41
CA ALA A 201 -4.04 -11.83 -13.83
C ALA A 201 -2.55 -12.10 -14.06
N ARG A 202 -1.67 -11.19 -13.61
CA ARG A 202 -0.20 -11.35 -13.71
C ARG A 202 0.54 -10.39 -12.77
N PHE A 203 1.80 -10.71 -12.48
CA PHE A 203 2.73 -9.72 -11.94
C PHE A 203 3.21 -8.79 -13.06
N GLU A 204 3.26 -7.50 -12.77
CA GLU A 204 3.99 -6.52 -13.59
C GLU A 204 5.46 -6.45 -13.14
N SER A 205 5.71 -6.54 -11.83
CA SER A 205 7.05 -6.62 -11.27
C SER A 205 7.04 -7.29 -9.91
N VAL A 206 8.20 -7.83 -9.53
CA VAL A 206 8.51 -8.33 -8.19
C VAL A 206 9.87 -7.76 -7.82
N THR A 207 9.97 -7.19 -6.63
CA THR A 207 11.12 -6.39 -6.22
C THR A 207 11.66 -6.88 -4.90
N ALA A 208 12.98 -6.92 -4.79
CA ALA A 208 13.71 -7.12 -3.55
C ALA A 208 14.90 -6.16 -3.54
N GLY A 209 15.44 -5.84 -2.37
CA GLY A 209 16.50 -4.85 -2.28
C GLY A 209 16.81 -4.40 -0.85
N PRO A 210 17.73 -3.44 -0.68
CA PRO A 210 18.19 -2.99 0.63
C PRO A 210 17.21 -2.04 1.33
N VAL A 211 16.30 -1.38 0.58
CA VAL A 211 15.36 -0.36 1.11
C VAL A 211 13.94 -0.88 1.16
N PHE A 212 13.48 -1.61 0.13
CA PHE A 212 12.14 -2.17 0.09
C PHE A 212 12.06 -3.46 -0.73
N GLY A 213 11.09 -4.30 -0.37
CA GLY A 213 10.65 -5.44 -1.16
C GLY A 213 9.17 -5.31 -1.48
N GLY A 214 8.71 -5.85 -2.60
CA GLY A 214 7.36 -5.58 -3.07
C GLY A 214 6.95 -6.31 -4.32
N PHE A 215 5.76 -5.99 -4.80
CA PHE A 215 5.26 -6.44 -6.09
C PHE A 215 4.28 -5.43 -6.68
N ARG A 216 4.15 -5.49 -8.00
CA ARG A 216 3.03 -4.92 -8.75
C ARG A 216 2.25 -6.05 -9.40
N ALA A 217 0.95 -6.10 -9.20
CA ALA A 217 0.10 -7.17 -9.73
C ALA A 217 -1.18 -6.61 -10.33
N LEU A 218 -1.47 -7.02 -11.58
CA LEU A 218 -2.74 -6.77 -12.23
C LEU A 218 -3.77 -7.77 -11.74
N HIS A 219 -4.94 -7.25 -11.40
CA HIS A 219 -6.15 -7.97 -11.07
C HIS A 219 -7.26 -7.59 -12.05
N GLU A 220 -8.16 -8.53 -12.29
CA GLU A 220 -9.37 -8.36 -13.09
C GLU A 220 -10.59 -8.49 -12.19
N HIS A 221 -11.48 -7.50 -12.21
CA HIS A 221 -12.83 -7.63 -11.67
C HIS A 221 -13.72 -8.12 -12.81
N VAL A 222 -14.12 -9.38 -12.73
CA VAL A 222 -14.78 -10.12 -13.82
C VAL A 222 -16.25 -10.32 -13.52
N VAL A 223 -17.12 -9.97 -14.46
CA VAL A 223 -18.53 -10.33 -14.46
C VAL A 223 -18.66 -11.68 -15.14
N LEU A 224 -19.00 -12.72 -14.37
CA LEU A 224 -18.95 -14.12 -14.82
C LEU A 224 -20.13 -14.49 -15.72
N LYS A 225 -21.25 -13.77 -15.61
CA LYS A 225 -22.52 -14.06 -16.30
C LYS A 225 -22.95 -12.93 -17.24
N ALA A 226 -22.00 -12.31 -17.94
CA ALA A 226 -22.31 -11.31 -18.96
C ALA A 226 -22.83 -11.97 -20.25
N PRO A 227 -23.59 -11.25 -21.10
CA PRO A 227 -23.98 -11.76 -22.42
C PRO A 227 -22.75 -12.13 -23.25
N GLY A 228 -22.71 -13.35 -23.79
CA GLY A 228 -21.59 -13.83 -24.60
C GLY A 228 -20.42 -14.42 -23.81
N GLY A 229 -20.49 -14.48 -22.47
CA GLY A 229 -19.46 -15.12 -21.62
C GLY A 229 -18.96 -14.22 -20.51
N GLU A 230 -17.87 -14.62 -19.84
CA GLU A 230 -17.21 -13.76 -18.85
C GLU A 230 -16.73 -12.45 -19.48
N LYS A 231 -16.85 -11.34 -18.75
CA LYS A 231 -16.36 -10.04 -19.21
C LYS A 231 -15.65 -9.30 -18.08
N VAL A 232 -14.46 -8.78 -18.36
CA VAL A 232 -13.72 -7.94 -17.40
C VAL A 232 -14.36 -6.56 -17.37
N ALA A 233 -14.79 -6.12 -16.19
CA ALA A 233 -15.35 -4.77 -15.98
C ALA A 233 -14.27 -3.76 -15.57
N LEU A 234 -13.30 -4.20 -14.76
CA LEU A 234 -12.27 -3.34 -14.19
C LEU A 234 -10.91 -4.03 -14.19
N ASN A 235 -9.89 -3.31 -14.62
CA ASN A 235 -8.49 -3.65 -14.40
C ASN A 235 -7.98 -2.88 -13.18
N GLU A 236 -7.35 -3.59 -12.26
CA GLU A 236 -6.81 -3.03 -11.03
C GLU A 236 -5.35 -3.45 -10.83
N VAL A 237 -4.44 -2.49 -10.74
CA VAL A 237 -3.05 -2.75 -10.37
C VAL A 237 -2.85 -2.42 -8.89
N TRP A 238 -2.39 -3.41 -8.13
CA TRP A 238 -1.86 -3.20 -6.77
C TRP A 238 -0.35 -2.99 -6.85
N ASP A 239 0.15 -1.90 -6.29
CA ASP A 239 1.57 -1.68 -5.97
C ASP A 239 1.71 -1.81 -4.45
N VAL A 240 2.38 -2.88 -4.00
CA VAL A 240 2.57 -3.20 -2.59
C VAL A 240 4.06 -3.18 -2.28
N ARG A 241 4.45 -2.36 -1.30
CA ARG A 241 5.86 -2.19 -0.89
C ARG A 241 5.97 -2.33 0.61
N ALA A 242 6.81 -3.25 1.07
CA ALA A 242 7.24 -3.31 2.47
C ALA A 242 8.62 -2.63 2.60
N TRP A 243 8.71 -1.67 3.51
CA TRP A 243 9.92 -0.89 3.74
C TRP A 243 10.83 -1.58 4.78
N ASN A 244 12.14 -1.48 4.59
CA ASN A 244 13.15 -1.98 5.53
C ASN A 244 13.31 -1.04 6.74
N THR A 245 12.29 -0.97 7.58
CA THR A 245 12.21 -0.04 8.72
C THR A 245 13.12 -0.33 9.90
N GLY A 246 13.99 -1.34 9.81
CA GLY A 246 14.64 -1.89 11.00
C GLY A 246 13.61 -2.54 11.93
N ASP A 247 13.94 -2.64 13.22
CA ASP A 247 13.13 -3.37 14.19
C ASP A 247 11.95 -2.56 14.73
N GLY A 248 10.95 -3.25 15.27
CA GLY A 248 9.83 -2.66 16.01
C GLY A 248 8.53 -2.50 15.22
N ILE A 249 8.57 -2.13 13.94
CA ILE A 249 7.38 -2.06 13.07
C ILE A 249 7.66 -2.61 11.68
N PHE A 250 6.61 -3.05 11.00
CA PHE A 250 6.61 -3.20 9.54
C PHE A 250 5.78 -2.09 8.91
N LEU A 251 6.37 -1.34 7.98
CA LEU A 251 5.67 -0.32 7.22
C LEU A 251 5.39 -0.83 5.80
N ILE A 252 4.13 -0.79 5.38
CA ILE A 252 3.69 -1.36 4.11
C ILE A 252 2.83 -0.33 3.37
N ASP A 253 3.21 0.01 2.16
CA ASP A 253 2.40 0.82 1.25
C ASP A 253 1.52 -0.08 0.40
N PHE A 254 0.29 0.35 0.19
CA PHE A 254 -0.67 -0.28 -0.70
C PHE A 254 -1.30 0.80 -1.58
N VAL A 255 -1.02 0.75 -2.88
CA VAL A 255 -1.64 1.63 -3.87
C VAL A 255 -2.46 0.79 -4.83
N THR A 256 -3.74 1.13 -4.98
CA THR A 256 -4.62 0.54 -6.00
C THR A 256 -4.86 1.56 -7.11
N THR A 257 -4.61 1.16 -8.35
CA THR A 257 -4.88 1.94 -9.56
C THR A 257 -5.89 1.20 -10.42
N GLN A 258 -7.04 1.82 -10.66
CA GLN A 258 -8.21 1.18 -11.29
C GLN A 258 -8.59 1.90 -12.58
N ARG A 259 -8.92 1.12 -13.61
CA ARG A 259 -9.38 1.61 -14.92
C ARG A 259 -10.45 0.65 -15.45
N CYS A 260 -11.51 1.18 -16.07
CA CYS A 260 -12.48 0.34 -16.77
C CYS A 260 -11.76 -0.50 -17.82
N ALA A 261 -12.10 -1.79 -17.90
CA ALA A 261 -11.51 -2.71 -18.87
C ALA A 261 -12.23 -2.72 -20.22
N SER A 262 -13.27 -1.90 -20.38
CA SER A 262 -14.07 -1.75 -21.60
C SER A 262 -14.60 -0.32 -21.72
N GLU A 263 -15.29 -0.03 -22.83
CA GLU A 263 -16.01 1.22 -23.08
C GLU A 263 -17.28 1.39 -22.21
N SER A 264 -17.60 0.43 -21.35
CA SER A 264 -18.71 0.55 -20.41
C SER A 264 -18.26 1.00 -19.02
N PRO A 265 -18.98 1.94 -18.39
CA PRO A 265 -18.68 2.35 -17.03
C PRO A 265 -19.00 1.26 -16.02
N LEU A 266 -18.31 1.30 -14.88
CA LEU A 266 -18.64 0.51 -13.69
C LEU A 266 -19.14 1.43 -12.60
N THR A 267 -20.41 1.31 -12.22
CA THR A 267 -20.99 2.09 -11.11
C THR A 267 -20.92 1.30 -9.81
N ILE A 268 -20.16 1.78 -8.84
CA ILE A 268 -20.14 1.28 -7.46
C ILE A 268 -21.24 2.01 -6.68
N LYS A 269 -22.34 1.33 -6.37
CA LYS A 269 -23.47 1.95 -5.67
C LYS A 269 -23.10 2.24 -4.21
N ALA A 270 -23.75 3.24 -3.61
CA ALA A 270 -23.52 3.55 -2.20
C ALA A 270 -23.92 2.35 -1.31
N TYR A 271 -23.00 1.91 -0.46
CA TYR A 271 -23.26 0.81 0.46
C TYR A 271 -22.33 0.79 1.67
N ARG A 272 -22.78 0.20 2.78
CA ARG A 272 -22.10 0.22 4.09
C ARG A 272 -20.65 -0.32 4.13
N TYR A 273 -20.21 -1.12 3.13
CA TYR A 273 -18.84 -1.63 2.95
C TYR A 273 -18.51 -1.85 1.46
N GLY A 274 -17.22 -1.84 1.14
CA GLY A 274 -16.66 -1.98 -0.21
C GLY A 274 -15.26 -1.35 -0.29
N GLY A 275 -14.36 -1.89 -1.09
CA GLY A 275 -12.97 -1.44 -1.19
C GLY A 275 -12.05 -2.13 -0.18
N PHE A 276 -11.08 -1.40 0.39
CA PHE A 276 -9.94 -2.00 1.07
C PHE A 276 -10.37 -2.56 2.43
N GLY A 277 -10.45 -3.89 2.50
CA GLY A 277 -10.98 -4.65 3.63
C GLY A 277 -9.91 -5.43 4.39
N PHE A 278 -10.13 -5.58 5.69
CA PHE A 278 -9.32 -6.35 6.62
C PHE A 278 -10.20 -7.24 7.49
N ARG A 279 -9.90 -8.54 7.49
CA ARG A 279 -10.45 -9.53 8.41
C ARG A 279 -9.39 -9.90 9.43
N GLY A 280 -9.64 -9.51 10.69
CA GLY A 280 -8.72 -9.80 11.79
C GLY A 280 -8.62 -11.30 12.09
N ARG A 281 -7.53 -11.69 12.76
CA ARG A 281 -7.26 -13.07 13.16
C ARG A 281 -8.42 -13.68 13.96
N LEU A 282 -8.56 -14.99 13.85
CA LEU A 282 -9.41 -15.76 14.76
C LEU A 282 -8.85 -15.65 16.18
N GLY A 283 -9.75 -15.63 17.18
CA GLY A 283 -9.41 -15.40 18.58
C GLY A 283 -9.42 -13.93 19.01
N TRP A 284 -9.62 -12.98 18.08
CA TRP A 284 -9.97 -11.61 18.44
C TRP A 284 -11.48 -11.49 18.66
N HIS A 285 -11.88 -11.16 19.87
CA HIS A 285 -13.23 -11.25 20.40
C HIS A 285 -13.74 -9.89 20.91
N GLY A 286 -14.93 -9.91 21.50
CA GLY A 286 -15.60 -8.78 22.14
C GLY A 286 -14.72 -7.98 23.10
N ASP A 287 -13.89 -8.69 23.85
CA ASP A 287 -13.25 -8.33 25.11
C ASP A 287 -11.72 -8.21 25.04
N ASN A 288 -11.08 -8.80 24.04
CA ASN A 288 -9.62 -8.80 23.88
C ASN A 288 -9.12 -8.07 22.61
N SER A 289 -10.00 -7.34 21.91
CA SER A 289 -9.66 -6.62 20.69
C SER A 289 -10.54 -5.38 20.50
N ASP A 290 -9.98 -4.34 19.87
CA ASP A 290 -10.70 -3.11 19.58
C ASP A 290 -10.11 -2.38 18.35
N CYS A 291 -10.69 -1.21 18.05
CA CYS A 291 -10.18 -0.23 17.11
C CYS A 291 -9.95 1.10 17.81
N LEU A 292 -9.05 1.93 17.28
CA LEU A 292 -8.87 3.31 17.72
C LEU A 292 -8.66 4.20 16.49
N THR A 293 -9.54 5.16 16.28
CA THR A 293 -9.52 6.05 15.10
C THR A 293 -8.85 7.39 15.39
N SER A 294 -8.50 8.14 14.34
CA SER A 294 -7.99 9.51 14.46
C SER A 294 -8.87 10.44 15.29
N GLU A 295 -10.19 10.20 15.25
CA GLU A 295 -11.20 10.96 15.99
C GLU A 295 -11.40 10.47 17.43
N GLY A 296 -10.56 9.55 17.92
CA GLY A 296 -10.68 8.96 19.26
C GLY A 296 -11.86 8.00 19.44
N LYS A 297 -12.51 7.59 18.34
CA LYS A 297 -13.60 6.60 18.35
C LYS A 297 -13.06 5.18 18.38
N THR A 298 -13.81 4.28 19.01
CA THR A 298 -13.54 2.83 19.05
C THR A 298 -14.48 2.07 18.12
N ARG A 299 -14.40 0.74 18.05
CA ARG A 299 -15.34 -0.02 17.22
C ARG A 299 -16.79 0.03 17.75
N ALA A 300 -17.00 0.46 19.00
CA ALA A 300 -18.33 0.67 19.60
C ALA A 300 -19.08 1.86 18.99
N ASN A 301 -18.39 2.92 18.57
CA ASN A 301 -19.01 4.18 18.11
C ASN A 301 -18.37 4.76 16.82
N GLY A 302 -17.38 4.08 16.24
CA GLY A 302 -16.67 4.51 15.04
C GLY A 302 -17.28 4.04 13.71
N HIS A 303 -18.22 3.10 13.73
CA HIS A 303 -18.84 2.61 12.49
C HIS A 303 -19.54 3.75 11.72
N ALA A 304 -19.29 3.83 10.42
CA ALA A 304 -19.84 4.81 9.49
C ALA A 304 -19.47 6.28 9.78
N SER A 305 -18.54 6.48 10.71
CA SER A 305 -17.80 7.72 10.87
C SER A 305 -16.61 7.78 9.90
N ARG A 306 -15.93 8.93 9.89
CA ARG A 306 -14.76 9.20 9.05
C ARG A 306 -13.49 9.24 9.90
N ALA A 307 -12.37 8.76 9.38
CA ALA A 307 -11.08 8.92 10.01
C ALA A 307 -9.94 8.97 8.98
N ARG A 308 -8.84 9.59 9.38
CA ARG A 308 -7.59 9.65 8.59
C ARG A 308 -6.78 8.37 8.74
N TRP A 309 -6.86 7.79 9.93
CA TRP A 309 -6.24 6.52 10.27
C TRP A 309 -7.06 5.76 11.32
N CYS A 310 -6.87 4.44 11.38
CA CYS A 310 -7.52 3.57 12.36
C CYS A 310 -6.57 2.43 12.76
N HIS A 311 -6.32 2.30 14.06
CA HIS A 311 -5.78 1.08 14.64
C HIS A 311 -6.83 -0.02 14.65
N VAL A 312 -6.39 -1.25 14.39
CA VAL A 312 -7.11 -2.48 14.66
C VAL A 312 -6.14 -3.40 15.40
N TYR A 313 -6.47 -3.80 16.62
CA TYR A 313 -5.52 -4.45 17.53
C TYR A 313 -6.22 -5.38 18.50
N GLY A 314 -5.46 -6.29 19.09
CA GLY A 314 -5.93 -7.19 20.14
C GLY A 314 -4.84 -8.13 20.63
N ASP A 315 -5.23 -9.02 21.53
CA ASP A 315 -4.31 -9.97 22.15
C ASP A 315 -3.90 -11.09 21.18
N THR A 316 -2.65 -11.53 21.32
CA THR A 316 -2.08 -12.69 20.62
C THR A 316 -1.32 -13.57 21.63
N PRO A 317 -1.03 -14.84 21.27
CA PRO A 317 -0.14 -15.70 22.05
C PRO A 317 1.18 -15.05 22.52
N LYS A 318 1.75 -14.12 21.76
CA LYS A 318 3.02 -13.43 22.09
C LYS A 318 2.84 -12.03 22.68
N GLY A 319 1.62 -11.67 23.08
CA GLY A 319 1.28 -10.34 23.61
C GLY A 319 0.36 -9.55 22.67
N GLY A 320 0.10 -8.28 22.97
CA GLY A 320 -0.72 -7.44 22.09
C GLY A 320 -0.06 -7.25 20.72
N ALA A 321 -0.85 -7.13 19.66
CA ALA A 321 -0.37 -6.73 18.34
C ALA A 321 -1.48 -6.03 17.54
N GLY A 322 -1.10 -5.32 16.48
CA GLY A 322 -2.09 -4.63 15.66
C GLY A 322 -1.57 -4.05 14.36
N VAL A 323 -2.51 -3.45 13.63
CA VAL A 323 -2.27 -2.76 12.36
C VAL A 323 -2.87 -1.36 12.46
N LEU A 324 -2.07 -0.35 12.18
CA LEU A 324 -2.53 1.00 11.91
C LEU A 324 -2.77 1.14 10.40
N PHE A 325 -4.03 1.35 10.00
CA PHE A 325 -4.39 1.67 8.62
C PHE A 325 -4.45 3.19 8.44
N MET A 326 -3.81 3.70 7.39
CA MET A 326 -3.74 5.13 7.07
C MET A 326 -4.28 5.40 5.68
N SER A 327 -5.19 6.36 5.57
CA SER A 327 -5.73 6.88 4.30
C SER A 327 -4.95 8.13 3.88
N TYR A 328 -4.61 8.20 2.59
CA TYR A 328 -3.91 9.35 2.02
C TYR A 328 -4.87 10.52 1.77
N PRO A 329 -4.49 11.79 2.02
CA PRO A 329 -5.34 12.96 1.80
C PRO A 329 -5.93 13.09 0.38
N GLY A 330 -5.21 12.62 -0.63
CA GLY A 330 -5.66 12.63 -2.02
C GLY A 330 -6.70 11.56 -2.39
N ASN A 331 -7.07 10.66 -1.47
CA ASN A 331 -8.11 9.66 -1.74
C ASN A 331 -9.48 10.36 -1.84
N ARG A 332 -10.31 9.91 -2.81
CA ARG A 332 -11.61 10.53 -3.17
C ARG A 332 -12.50 10.92 -2.00
N ALA A 333 -12.50 10.13 -0.93
CA ALA A 333 -13.39 10.32 0.21
C ALA A 333 -12.65 10.65 1.51
N HIS A 334 -11.39 11.06 1.47
CA HIS A 334 -10.59 11.37 2.67
C HIS A 334 -11.18 12.56 3.48
N PRO A 335 -11.12 12.53 4.82
CA PRO A 335 -10.93 11.35 5.68
C PRO A 335 -12.03 10.31 5.42
N GLU A 336 -11.66 9.05 5.25
CA GLU A 336 -12.52 8.04 4.62
C GLU A 336 -13.61 7.50 5.57
N PRO A 337 -14.83 7.22 5.07
CA PRO A 337 -15.83 6.50 5.83
C PRO A 337 -15.34 5.08 6.15
N MET A 338 -15.66 4.57 7.33
CA MET A 338 -15.22 3.24 7.75
C MET A 338 -16.38 2.28 8.01
N ARG A 339 -16.16 1.00 7.71
CA ARG A 339 -16.93 -0.11 8.29
C ARG A 339 -16.12 -0.73 9.42
N LEU A 340 -16.62 -0.58 10.65
CA LEU A 340 -16.13 -1.26 11.84
C LEU A 340 -17.22 -2.20 12.34
N TRP A 341 -16.86 -3.38 12.81
CA TRP A 341 -17.79 -4.25 13.51
C TRP A 341 -17.89 -3.85 14.99
N PRO A 342 -19.10 -3.58 15.52
CA PRO A 342 -19.26 -3.27 16.94
C PRO A 342 -18.93 -4.48 17.83
N PRO A 343 -18.64 -4.30 19.13
CA PRO A 343 -18.15 -5.39 20.00
C PRO A 343 -19.04 -6.63 20.11
N LYS A 344 -20.35 -6.49 19.86
CA LYS A 344 -21.32 -7.60 19.87
C LYS A 344 -21.63 -8.18 18.48
N ALA A 345 -21.05 -7.62 17.41
CA ALA A 345 -21.17 -8.23 16.08
C ALA A 345 -20.58 -9.64 16.10
N ASN A 346 -21.09 -10.51 15.21
CA ASN A 346 -20.76 -11.93 15.20
C ASN A 346 -20.81 -12.60 16.60
N LYS A 347 -21.77 -12.20 17.44
CA LYS A 347 -21.92 -12.67 18.84
C LYS A 347 -20.65 -12.45 19.71
N GLY A 348 -19.80 -11.49 19.34
CA GLY A 348 -18.53 -11.20 20.02
C GLY A 348 -17.41 -12.19 19.73
N LYS A 349 -17.60 -13.19 18.86
CA LYS A 349 -16.56 -14.18 18.50
C LYS A 349 -15.92 -13.81 17.17
N ASP A 350 -14.61 -14.00 17.03
CA ASP A 350 -13.83 -13.66 15.83
C ASP A 350 -14.29 -12.32 15.21
N ASN A 351 -14.36 -11.28 16.03
CA ASN A 351 -15.20 -10.12 15.81
C ASN A 351 -14.40 -8.88 15.40
N ILE A 352 -13.44 -9.05 14.48
CA ILE A 352 -12.74 -7.93 13.88
C ILE A 352 -12.93 -7.92 12.37
N PHE A 353 -13.46 -6.80 11.90
CA PHE A 353 -13.52 -6.42 10.50
C PHE A 353 -13.35 -4.91 10.40
N PHE A 354 -12.48 -4.49 9.50
CA PHE A 354 -12.21 -3.10 9.17
C PHE A 354 -12.28 -2.93 7.66
N ASN A 355 -12.82 -1.80 7.20
CA ASN A 355 -12.77 -1.43 5.79
C ASN A 355 -12.84 0.08 5.63
N PHE A 356 -11.89 0.66 4.89
CA PHE A 356 -12.07 2.00 4.33
C PHE A 356 -13.04 1.90 3.15
N CYS A 357 -14.21 2.53 3.28
CA CYS A 357 -15.30 2.45 2.32
C CYS A 357 -15.56 3.82 1.68
N PRO A 358 -14.79 4.20 0.63
CA PRO A 358 -14.94 5.50 -0.02
C PRO A 358 -16.30 5.69 -0.71
N THR A 359 -17.09 4.62 -0.87
CA THR A 359 -18.42 4.63 -1.47
C THR A 359 -19.55 4.53 -0.44
N GLN A 360 -19.26 4.62 0.86
CA GLN A 360 -20.27 4.36 1.90
C GLN A 360 -21.47 5.31 1.86
N LYS A 361 -21.21 6.59 1.53
CA LYS A 361 -22.21 7.66 1.57
C LYS A 361 -22.68 8.09 0.17
N LYS A 362 -21.84 7.88 -0.86
CA LYS A 362 -22.12 8.33 -2.23
C LYS A 362 -21.64 7.25 -3.22
N PRO A 363 -22.42 6.97 -4.28
CA PRO A 363 -21.98 6.07 -5.33
C PRO A 363 -20.72 6.62 -6.03
N TRP A 364 -20.04 5.76 -6.78
CA TRP A 364 -18.89 6.10 -7.59
C TRP A 364 -18.98 5.41 -8.93
N THR A 365 -19.18 6.19 -9.99
CA THR A 365 -19.06 5.69 -11.36
C THR A 365 -17.63 5.85 -11.82
N LEU A 366 -17.05 4.74 -12.25
CA LEU A 366 -15.76 4.69 -12.94
C LEU A 366 -16.07 4.75 -14.43
N GLU A 367 -15.60 5.80 -15.08
CA GLU A 367 -15.80 6.05 -16.50
C GLU A 367 -14.61 5.53 -17.32
N PRO A 368 -14.84 5.01 -18.55
CA PRO A 368 -13.79 4.68 -19.49
C PRO A 368 -12.82 5.84 -19.74
N GLY A 369 -11.56 5.53 -20.05
CA GLY A 369 -10.50 6.51 -20.28
C GLY A 369 -9.86 7.10 -19.00
N ASN A 370 -10.57 7.06 -17.86
CA ASN A 370 -10.07 7.61 -16.61
C ASN A 370 -9.20 6.63 -15.81
N THR A 371 -8.39 7.18 -14.90
CA THR A 371 -7.59 6.43 -13.92
C THR A 371 -7.97 6.85 -12.51
N TYR A 372 -8.24 5.87 -11.66
CA TYR A 372 -8.69 6.09 -10.29
C TYR A 372 -7.68 5.47 -9.32
N VAL A 373 -7.09 6.30 -8.44
CA VAL A 373 -6.05 5.85 -7.52
C VAL A 373 -6.50 6.03 -6.07
N LEU A 374 -6.33 4.99 -5.25
CA LEU A 374 -6.42 5.08 -3.80
C LEU A 374 -5.10 4.61 -3.18
N ARG A 375 -4.62 5.36 -2.20
CA ARG A 375 -3.33 5.14 -1.53
C ARG A 375 -3.57 4.89 -0.04
N TYR A 376 -2.97 3.82 0.46
CA TYR A 376 -3.02 3.44 1.85
C TYR A 376 -1.62 3.08 2.35
N ARG A 377 -1.39 3.26 3.64
CA ARG A 377 -0.21 2.75 4.33
C ARG A 377 -0.64 1.99 5.58
N MET A 378 0.06 0.91 5.87
CA MET A 378 -0.10 0.10 7.06
C MET A 378 1.17 0.18 7.90
N SER A 379 1.01 0.37 9.22
CA SER A 379 2.08 0.12 10.19
C SER A 379 1.66 -1.06 11.07
N VAL A 380 2.41 -2.16 11.01
CA VAL A 380 2.17 -3.37 11.78
C VAL A 380 3.15 -3.42 12.93
N TYR A 381 2.65 -3.70 14.14
CA TYR A 381 3.44 -3.58 15.36
C TYR A 381 3.04 -4.64 16.39
N ASP A 382 3.94 -4.91 17.32
CA ASP A 382 3.64 -5.57 18.59
C ASP A 382 3.37 -4.52 19.69
N GLY A 383 2.63 -4.92 20.72
CA GLY A 383 2.22 -4.08 21.84
C GLY A 383 0.90 -3.34 21.63
N LYS A 384 0.72 -2.26 22.40
CA LYS A 384 -0.52 -1.46 22.42
C LYS A 384 -0.47 -0.31 21.39
N PRO A 385 -1.62 0.11 20.84
CA PRO A 385 -1.67 1.27 19.96
C PRO A 385 -1.23 2.55 20.70
N SER A 386 -0.61 3.48 19.96
CA SER A 386 -0.27 4.82 20.44
C SER A 386 -0.92 5.86 19.54
N LYS A 387 -1.86 6.64 20.07
CA LYS A 387 -2.55 7.70 19.32
C LYS A 387 -1.57 8.74 18.77
N SER A 388 -0.62 9.19 19.58
CA SER A 388 0.38 10.17 19.15
C SER A 388 1.39 9.58 18.17
N GLY A 389 1.77 8.30 18.34
CA GLY A 389 2.58 7.56 17.38
C GLY A 389 1.88 7.42 16.02
N ALA A 390 0.59 7.09 16.03
CA ALA A 390 -0.23 6.98 14.82
C ALA A 390 -0.32 8.30 14.06
N GLU A 391 -0.53 9.41 14.77
CA GLU A 391 -0.59 10.72 14.15
C GLU A 391 0.75 11.07 13.48
N ARG A 392 1.89 10.85 14.15
CA ARG A 392 3.21 11.13 13.56
C ARG A 392 3.53 10.25 12.34
N LEU A 393 3.16 8.97 12.37
CA LEU A 393 3.29 8.07 11.22
C LEU A 393 2.38 8.52 10.05
N TRP A 394 1.16 8.93 10.37
CA TRP A 394 0.22 9.42 9.36
C TRP A 394 0.70 10.73 8.74
N GLN A 395 1.25 11.68 9.51
CA GLN A 395 1.83 12.92 8.98
C GLN A 395 2.93 12.62 7.96
N GLY A 396 3.88 11.73 8.29
CA GLY A 396 4.93 11.32 7.34
C GLY A 396 4.42 10.63 6.06
N PHE A 397 3.18 10.10 6.07
CA PHE A 397 2.52 9.54 4.88
C PHE A 397 1.66 10.56 4.14
N ALA A 398 0.96 11.42 4.87
CA ALA A 398 0.02 12.41 4.34
C ALA A 398 0.73 13.62 3.73
N THR A 399 1.88 13.98 4.29
CA THR A 399 2.78 15.04 3.85
C THR A 399 4.19 14.46 3.77
N PRO A 400 4.50 13.63 2.75
CA PRO A 400 5.83 13.07 2.61
C PRO A 400 6.87 14.18 2.35
N PRO A 401 8.13 13.99 2.76
CA PRO A 401 9.20 14.92 2.44
C PRO A 401 9.41 15.05 0.93
N THR A 402 9.80 16.24 0.50
CA THR A 402 10.16 16.50 -0.91
C THR A 402 11.67 16.55 -1.02
N ALA A 403 12.24 15.77 -1.94
CA ALA A 403 13.67 15.83 -2.22
C ALA A 403 13.91 16.40 -3.62
N THR A 404 14.81 17.38 -3.70
CA THR A 404 15.13 18.10 -4.94
C THR A 404 16.62 18.06 -5.18
N VAL A 405 17.01 17.69 -6.40
CA VAL A 405 18.40 17.76 -6.86
C VAL A 405 18.84 19.22 -6.92
N LEU A 406 19.93 19.55 -6.24
CA LEU A 406 20.58 20.85 -6.34
C LEU A 406 21.51 20.83 -7.55
N GLY A 407 21.31 21.73 -8.50
CA GLY A 407 22.18 21.86 -9.68
C GLY A 407 23.64 22.06 -9.27
N GLY A 408 24.55 21.29 -9.89
CA GLY A 408 25.99 21.47 -9.71
C GLY A 408 26.37 22.87 -10.18
N LYS A 409 27.04 23.65 -9.33
CA LYS A 409 27.79 24.82 -9.77
C LYS A 409 29.13 24.40 -10.32
#